data_AF-X1IED4-F1
#
_entry.id   AF-X1IED4-F1
#
_cell.length_a   1.000
_cell.length_b   1.000
_cell.length_c   1.000
_cell.angle_alpha   90.00
_cell.angle_beta   90.00
_cell.angle_gamma   90.00
#
_symmetry.space_group_name_H-M   'P 1'
#
loop_
_entity.id
_entity.type
_entity.pdbx_description
1 polymer ?
#
loop_
_entity_poly.entity_id
_entity_poly.type
_entity_poly.pdbx_seq_one_letter_code
_entity_poly.pdbx_strand_id
1 'polypeptide(L)' 'MTLRHRERVMMALSHEQPDRCPMQISFTPEFALRLRKDIGQESVSSHNPHGGGNTYELERWLDEDILQTS' A
#
# COMPACT_ATOMS: atom_id res chain seq x y z
N MET A 1 0.82 19.73 -9.61
CA MET A 1 0.11 18.59 -10.22
C MET A 1 0.47 17.37 -9.41
N THR A 2 -0.49 16.50 -9.07
CA THR A 2 -0.23 15.27 -8.31
C THR A 2 0.43 14.24 -9.22
N LEU A 3 1.56 13.67 -8.81
CA LEU A 3 2.25 12.62 -9.55
C LEU A 3 1.49 11.29 -9.42
N ARG A 4 1.54 10.44 -10.45
CA ARG A 4 1.12 9.04 -10.34
C ARG A 4 2.12 8.27 -9.46
N HIS A 5 1.68 7.22 -8.77
CA HIS A 5 2.54 6.37 -7.93
C HIS A 5 3.85 5.97 -8.60
N ARG A 6 3.76 5.48 -9.84
CA ARG A 6 4.93 5.09 -10.62
C ARG A 6 5.89 6.26 -10.87
N GLU A 7 5.38 7.45 -11.19
CA GLU A 7 6.23 8.62 -11.47
C GLU A 7 6.97 9.07 -10.22
N ARG A 8 6.27 9.07 -9.08
CA ARG A 8 6.84 9.38 -7.77
C ARG A 8 8.01 8.47 -7.42
N VAL A 9 7.83 7.15 -7.59
CA VAL A 9 8.89 6.15 -7.35
C VAL A 9 10.08 6.37 -8.30
N MET A 10 9.82 6.56 -9.59
CA MET A 10 10.89 6.75 -10.57
C MET A 10 11.72 8.01 -10.29
N MET A 11 11.09 9.15 -9.97
CA MET A 11 11.81 10.38 -9.62
C MET A 11 12.69 10.18 -8.38
N ALA A 12 12.16 9.56 -7.33
CA ALA A 12 12.93 9.29 -6.12
C ALA A 12 14.16 8.40 -6.40
N LEU A 13 14.00 7.34 -7.21
CA LEU A 13 15.11 6.47 -7.64
C LEU A 13 16.13 7.21 -8.53
N SER A 14 15.70 8.24 -9.25
CA SER A 14 16.57 9.14 -10.03
C SER A 14 17.20 10.27 -9.20
N HIS A 15 17.04 10.26 -7.88
CA HIS A 15 17.51 11.31 -6.96
C HIS A 15 16.90 12.70 -7.24
N GLU A 16 15.73 12.74 -7.87
CA GLU A 16 14.93 13.95 -8.05
C GLU A 16 13.90 14.08 -6.92
N GLN A 17 13.43 15.30 -6.64
CA GLN A 17 12.44 15.54 -5.60
C GLN A 17 11.01 15.24 -6.13
N PRO A 18 10.32 14.21 -5.62
CA PRO A 18 8.91 13.98 -5.93
C PRO A 18 7.97 14.91 -5.14
N ASP A 19 6.66 14.85 -5.44
CA ASP A 19 5.60 15.58 -4.74
C ASP A 19 5.38 15.12 -3.27
N ARG A 20 5.74 13.87 -2.94
CA ARG A 20 5.94 13.34 -1.58
C ARG A 20 6.90 12.14 -1.60
N CYS A 21 7.41 11.74 -0.44
CA CYS A 21 8.19 10.50 -0.33
C CYS A 21 7.35 9.29 -0.80
N PRO A 22 7.88 8.42 -1.70
CA PRO A 22 7.21 7.17 -2.02
C PRO A 22 7.07 6.29 -0.78
N MET A 23 5.94 5.61 -0.65
CA MET A 23 5.61 4.80 0.52
C MET A 23 5.33 3.34 0.12
N GLN A 24 5.93 2.41 0.85
CA GLN A 24 5.60 0.99 0.85
C GLN A 24 5.63 0.52 2.30
N ILE A 25 4.55 -0.10 2.76
CA ILE A 25 4.42 -0.59 4.13
C ILE A 25 3.93 -2.04 4.07
N SER A 26 4.34 -2.84 5.05
CA SER A 26 3.77 -4.16 5.29
C SER A 26 3.26 -4.24 6.72
N PHE A 27 2.31 -5.13 6.96
CA PHE A 27 1.62 -5.25 8.23
C PHE A 27 1.75 -6.67 8.75
N THR A 28 1.89 -6.80 10.08
CA THR A 28 1.56 -8.09 10.69
C THR A 28 0.06 -8.34 10.57
N PRO A 29 -0.39 -9.60 10.53
CA PRO A 29 -1.82 -9.92 10.40
C PRO A 29 -2.70 -9.25 11.45
N GLU A 30 -2.24 -9.14 12.69
CA GLU A 30 -2.99 -8.54 13.80
C GLU A 30 -3.14 -7.02 13.63
N PHE A 31 -2.12 -6.36 13.10
CA PHE A 31 -2.17 -4.93 12.81
C PHE A 31 -3.11 -4.65 11.63
N ALA A 32 -3.01 -5.43 10.55
CA ALA A 32 -3.89 -5.31 9.40
C ALA A 32 -5.37 -5.45 9.80
N LEU A 33 -5.69 -6.41 10.69
CA LEU A 33 -7.05 -6.61 11.20
C LEU A 33 -7.57 -5.39 11.98
N ARG A 34 -6.74 -4.81 12.86
CA ARG A 34 -7.12 -3.61 13.63
C ARG A 34 -7.29 -2.40 12.72
N LEU A 35 -6.35 -2.18 11.81
CA LEU A 35 -6.41 -1.07 10.86
C LEU A 35 -7.69 -1.12 10.02
N ARG A 36 -8.07 -2.30 9.50
CA ARG A 36 -9.33 -2.50 8.76
C ARG A 36 -10.56 -2.06 9.55
N LYS A 37 -10.60 -2.42 10.84
CA LYS A 37 -11.67 -1.99 11.75
C LYS A 37 -11.69 -0.48 11.93
N ASP A 38 -10.53 0.13 12.14
CA ASP A 38 -10.41 1.57 12.40
C ASP A 38 -10.82 2.42 11.18
N ILE A 39 -10.59 1.93 9.96
CA ILE A 39 -10.96 2.63 8.71
C ILE A 39 -12.37 2.28 8.21
N GLY A 40 -13.12 1.45 8.94
CA GLY A 40 -14.48 1.04 8.58
C GLY A 40 -14.56 0.08 7.39
N GLN A 41 -13.48 -0.64 7.07
CA GLN A 41 -13.47 -1.69 6.04
C GLN A 41 -13.68 -3.06 6.69
N GLU A 42 -14.94 -3.50 6.83
CA GLU A 42 -15.31 -4.82 7.35
C GLU A 42 -15.29 -5.93 6.27
N SER A 43 -14.32 -5.93 5.35
CA SER A 43 -14.23 -7.00 4.33
C SER A 43 -13.74 -8.33 4.94
N VAL A 44 -14.41 -9.42 4.56
CA VAL A 44 -14.33 -10.77 5.17
C VAL A 44 -13.17 -11.63 4.62
N SER A 45 -12.39 -11.13 3.65
CA SER A 45 -11.36 -11.95 3.00
C SER A 45 -10.06 -11.98 3.80
N SER A 46 -9.53 -13.19 4.03
CA SER A 46 -8.23 -13.40 4.68
C SER A 46 -7.11 -12.68 3.92
N HIS A 47 -6.43 -11.73 4.57
CA HIS A 47 -5.27 -11.05 4.01
C HIS A 47 -4.05 -11.98 4.02
N ASN A 48 -3.59 -12.44 2.86
CA ASN A 48 -2.31 -13.13 2.71
C ASN A 48 -1.36 -12.27 1.85
N PRO A 49 -0.43 -11.52 2.46
CA PRO A 49 0.48 -10.63 1.74
C PRO A 49 1.56 -11.36 0.93
N HIS A 50 1.65 -12.70 1.02
CA HIS A 50 2.68 -13.51 0.35
C HIS A 50 2.13 -14.46 -0.73
N GLY A 51 0.86 -14.33 -1.13
CA GLY A 51 0.24 -15.10 -2.23
C GLY A 51 -1.15 -15.63 -1.89
N GLY A 52 -1.96 -15.97 -2.90
CA GLY A 52 -3.30 -16.56 -2.69
C GLY A 52 -4.48 -15.60 -2.67
N GLY A 53 -4.34 -14.39 -3.23
CA GLY A 53 -5.46 -13.47 -3.47
C GLY A 53 -5.49 -12.21 -2.57
N ASN A 54 -4.36 -11.55 -2.34
CA ASN A 54 -4.37 -10.22 -1.70
C ASN A 54 -5.06 -9.21 -2.64
N THR A 55 -6.15 -8.61 -2.18
CA THR A 55 -6.89 -7.56 -2.92
C THR A 55 -6.22 -6.19 -2.81
N TYR A 56 -5.13 -6.09 -2.05
CA TYR A 56 -4.38 -4.85 -1.80
C TYR A 56 -5.27 -3.72 -1.28
N GLU A 57 -6.33 -4.05 -0.54
CA GLU A 57 -7.33 -3.06 -0.10
C GLU A 57 -6.76 -2.05 0.88
N LEU A 58 -5.93 -2.51 1.82
CA LEU A 58 -5.28 -1.63 2.79
C LEU A 58 -4.25 -0.76 2.10
N GLU A 59 -3.40 -1.36 1.27
CA GLU A 59 -2.34 -0.70 0.53
C GLU A 59 -2.92 0.38 -0.41
N ARG A 60 -4.04 0.09 -1.10
CA ARG A 60 -4.75 1.07 -1.92
C ARG A 60 -5.45 2.15 -1.10
N TRP A 61 -6.02 1.81 0.05
CA TRP A 61 -6.66 2.79 0.93
C TRP A 61 -5.63 3.75 1.56
N LEU A 62 -4.44 3.24 1.90
CA LEU A 62 -3.31 4.00 2.44
C LEU A 62 -2.54 4.79 1.37
N ASP A 63 -2.92 4.68 0.09
CA ASP A 63 -2.26 5.35 -1.02
C ASP A 63 -0.78 4.93 -1.17
N GLU A 64 -0.47 3.65 -0.93
CA GLU A 64 0.88 3.11 -1.14
C GLU A 64 1.30 3.18 -2.61
N ASP A 65 2.59 3.44 -2.84
CA ASP A 65 3.12 3.63 -4.19
C ASP A 65 3.63 2.34 -4.83
N ILE A 66 3.85 1.30 -4.02
CA ILE A 66 4.42 0.02 -4.43
C ILE A 66 3.60 -1.09 -3.79
N LEU A 67 3.10 -2.02 -4.61
CA LEU A 67 2.43 -3.23 -4.14
C LEU A 67 3.40 -4.41 -4.17
N GLN A 68 3.55 -5.09 -3.05
CA GLN A 68 4.30 -6.34 -2.99
C GLN A 68 3.43 -7.50 -3.50
N THR A 69 3.85 -8.14 -4.60
CA THR A 69 3.16 -9.29 -5.20
C THR A 69 4.07 -10.51 -5.27
N SER A 70 3.49 -11.71 -5.21
CA SER A 70 4.15 -13.01 -5.41
C SER A 70 3.93 -13.52 -6.83
#